data_AF-A0A9P6PPB8-F1
#
_entry.id   AF-A0A9P6PPB8-F1
#
_cell.length_a   1.000
_cell.length_b   1.000
_cell.length_c   1.000
_cell.angle_alpha   90.00
_cell.angle_beta   90.00
_cell.angle_gamma   90.00
#
_symmetry.space_group_name_H-M   'P 1'
#
loop_
_entity.id
_entity.type
_entity.pdbx_description
1 polymer ?
#
loop_
_entity_poly.entity_id
_entity_poly.type
_entity_poly.pdbx_seq_one_letter_code
_entity_poly.pdbx_strand_id
1 'polypeptide(L)'
;IPDADSLHMVYRLLDEEGIYVGASSALNVVAAVEMAKKLGPGKNIVTILCDGAYRYQSRLFSKKWVESKGLSDAIPEHLKKYAILD
;
A
#
# COMPACT_ATOMS: atom_id res chain seq x y z
N ILE A 1 -7.31 9.78 1.66
CA ILE A 1 -6.44 8.95 0.81
C ILE A 1 -7.32 7.91 0.12
N PRO A 2 -7.44 7.93 -1.21
CA PRO A 2 -8.11 6.89 -1.99
C PRO A 2 -7.57 5.48 -1.74
N ASP A 3 -8.41 4.47 -1.94
CA ASP A 3 -8.02 3.05 -1.82
C ASP A 3 -6.93 2.67 -2.81
N ALA A 4 -6.94 3.23 -4.02
CA ALA A 4 -5.93 3.01 -5.05
C ALA A 4 -4.52 3.41 -4.57
N ASP A 5 -4.39 4.58 -3.93
CA ASP A 5 -3.10 5.06 -3.42
C ASP A 5 -2.59 4.18 -2.27
N SER A 6 -3.52 3.73 -1.42
CA SER A 6 -3.21 2.82 -0.31
C SER A 6 -2.76 1.46 -0.84
N LEU A 7 -3.46 0.91 -1.84
CA LEU A 7 -3.09 -0.35 -2.47
C LEU A 7 -1.72 -0.24 -3.14
N HIS A 8 -1.50 0.79 -3.96
CA HIS A 8 -0.19 1.05 -4.57
C HIS A 8 0.93 1.10 -3.52
N MET A 9 0.70 1.79 -2.40
CA MET A 9 1.68 1.87 -1.32
C MET A 9 1.92 0.52 -0.62
N VAL A 10 0.92 -0.37 -0.49
CA VAL A 10 1.14 -1.74 0.00
C VAL A 10 2.19 -2.45 -0.85
N TYR A 11 2.06 -2.37 -2.18
CA TYR A 11 2.99 -3.03 -3.10
C TYR A 11 4.39 -2.38 -3.09
N ARG A 12 4.47 -1.05 -3.02
CA ARG A 12 5.76 -0.35 -2.92
C ARG A 12 6.51 -0.66 -1.63
N LEU A 13 5.82 -0.65 -0.48
CA LEU A 13 6.43 -0.99 0.81
C LEU A 13 7.00 -2.42 0.80
N LEU A 14 6.33 -3.35 0.12
CA LEU A 14 6.82 -4.71 -0.02
C LEU A 14 8.04 -4.81 -0.95
N ASP A 15 8.02 -4.18 -2.12
CA ASP A 15 9.08 -4.28 -3.14
C ASP A 15 10.33 -3.47 -2.78
N GLU A 16 10.14 -2.24 -2.30
CA GLU A 16 11.22 -1.27 -2.09
C GLU A 16 11.86 -1.41 -0.69
N GLU A 17 11.06 -1.74 0.33
CA GLU A 17 11.49 -1.71 1.74
C GLU A 17 11.36 -3.07 2.45
N GLY A 18 10.78 -4.08 1.80
CA GLY A 18 10.53 -5.40 2.42
C GLY A 18 9.49 -5.38 3.55
N ILE A 19 8.67 -4.33 3.65
CA ILE A 19 7.69 -4.13 4.72
C ILE A 19 6.33 -4.72 4.30
N TYR A 20 5.97 -5.84 4.91
CA TYR A 20 4.74 -6.59 4.59
C TYR A 20 3.56 -6.22 5.52
N VAL A 21 2.77 -5.21 5.14
CA VAL A 21 1.71 -4.61 5.99
C VAL A 21 0.34 -4.52 5.32
N GLY A 22 -0.70 -4.40 6.15
CA GLY A 22 -2.07 -4.17 5.70
C GLY A 22 -2.32 -2.79 5.09
N ALA A 23 -3.48 -2.62 4.45
CA ALA A 23 -3.85 -1.40 3.74
C ALA A 23 -3.95 -0.15 4.65
N SER A 24 -4.33 -0.29 5.91
CA SER A 24 -4.38 0.84 6.86
C SER A 24 -3.00 1.41 7.15
N SER A 25 -2.00 0.54 7.33
CA SER A 25 -0.59 0.95 7.48
C SER A 25 -0.08 1.66 6.23
N ALA A 26 -0.38 1.13 5.05
CA ALA A 26 0.02 1.75 3.79
C ALA A 26 -0.66 3.13 3.59
N LEU A 27 -1.94 3.24 3.90
CA LEU A 27 -2.67 4.52 3.91
C LEU A 27 -2.00 5.54 4.83
N ASN A 28 -1.62 5.11 6.03
CA ASN A 28 -0.92 5.93 7.02
C ASN A 28 0.43 6.44 6.48
N VAL A 29 1.15 5.63 5.70
CA VAL A 29 2.40 6.03 5.03
C VAL A 29 2.12 7.04 3.92
N VAL A 30 1.09 6.84 3.08
CA VAL A 30 0.70 7.84 2.05
C VAL A 30 0.38 9.19 2.72
N ALA A 31 -0.41 9.19 3.78
CA ALA A 31 -0.75 10.39 4.52
C ALA A 31 0.48 11.06 5.15
N ALA A 32 1.43 10.27 5.67
CA ALA A 32 2.68 10.80 6.21
C ALA A 32 3.55 11.46 5.13
N VAL A 33 3.63 10.85 3.95
CA VAL A 33 4.35 11.42 2.79
C VAL A 33 3.70 12.72 2.32
N GLU A 34 2.37 12.77 2.23
CA GLU A 34 1.64 14.00 1.90
C GLU A 34 1.87 15.10 2.95
N MET A 35 1.88 14.73 4.24
CA MET A 35 2.16 15.66 5.33
C MET A 35 3.58 16.20 5.26
N ALA A 36 4.58 15.34 4.99
CA ALA A 36 5.96 15.76 4.82
C ALA A 36 6.12 16.76 3.67
N LYS A 37 5.44 16.53 2.53
CA LYS A 37 5.42 17.48 1.41
C LYS A 37 4.80 18.83 1.78
N LYS A 38 3.74 18.83 2.59
CA LYS A 38 3.06 20.06 3.05
C LYS A 38 3.90 20.86 4.04
N LEU A 39 4.60 20.20 4.96
CA LEU A 39 5.39 20.86 6.00
C LEU A 39 6.79 21.31 5.53
N GLY A 40 7.28 20.72 4.44
CA GLY A 40 8.58 21.04 3.87
C GLY A 40 9.75 20.28 4.53
N PRO A 41 10.98 20.47 4.01
CA PRO A 41 12.15 19.71 4.41
C PRO A 41 12.57 19.98 5.88
N GLY A 42 13.27 19.01 6.47
CA GLY A 42 13.81 19.11 7.84
C GLY A 42 12.80 18.82 8.96
N LYS A 43 11.63 18.27 8.62
CA LYS A 43 10.61 17.83 9.60
C LYS A 43 10.56 16.31 9.69
N ASN A 44 10.34 15.80 10.91
CA ASN A 44 10.16 14.38 11.17
C ASN A 44 8.67 14.07 11.35
N ILE A 45 8.15 13.16 10.53
CA ILE A 45 6.75 12.70 10.60
C ILE A 45 6.76 11.25 11.06
N VAL A 46 5.93 10.94 12.05
CA VAL A 46 5.76 9.59 12.58
C VAL A 46 4.34 9.13 12.29
N THR A 47 4.19 7.88 11.87
CA THR A 47 2.90 7.24 11.66
C THR A 47 2.95 5.79 12.16
N ILE A 48 1.80 5.12 12.20
CA ILE A 48 1.67 3.77 12.77
C ILE A 48 1.50 2.74 11.65
N LEU A 49 2.29 1.67 11.73
CA LEU A 49 2.05 0.43 11.00
C LEU A 49 1.25 -0.52 11.91
N CYS A 50 -0.04 -0.68 11.61
CA CYS A 50 -1.01 -1.31 12.50
C CYS A 50 -0.83 -2.84 12.60
N ASP A 51 -0.84 -3.52 11.45
CA ASP A 51 -0.66 -4.97 11.38
C ASP A 51 -0.13 -5.44 10.01
N GLY A 52 0.25 -6.72 9.97
CA GLY A 52 0.85 -7.37 8.81
C GLY A 52 -0.18 -7.81 7.77
N ALA A 53 0.23 -7.82 6.50
CA ALA A 53 -0.66 -8.15 5.39
C ALA A 53 -1.14 -9.62 5.37
N TYR A 54 -0.52 -10.52 6.13
CA TYR A 54 -0.92 -11.93 6.22
C TYR A 54 -2.40 -12.13 6.58
N ARG A 55 -3.01 -11.18 7.30
CA ARG A 55 -4.43 -11.21 7.69
C ARG A 55 -5.37 -10.86 6.54
N TYR A 56 -4.86 -10.19 5.50
CA TYR A 56 -5.60 -9.65 4.38
C TYR A 56 -5.12 -10.17 3.03
N GLN A 57 -4.19 -11.14 3.04
CA GLN A 57 -3.49 -11.59 1.83
C GLN A 57 -4.45 -12.06 0.74
N SER A 58 -5.51 -12.79 1.12
CA SER A 58 -6.54 -13.30 0.21
C SER A 58 -7.40 -12.22 -0.45
N ARG A 59 -7.24 -10.95 -0.04
CA ARG A 59 -7.85 -9.78 -0.67
C ARG A 59 -6.82 -8.93 -1.38
N LEU A 60 -5.85 -8.40 -0.62
CA LEU A 60 -4.88 -7.42 -1.13
C LEU A 60 -3.96 -7.97 -2.22
N PHE A 61 -3.69 -9.28 -2.20
CA PHE A 61 -2.81 -9.97 -3.15
C PHE A 61 -3.57 -10.95 -4.04
N SER A 62 -4.91 -10.94 -4.01
CA SER A 62 -5.76 -11.69 -4.94
C SER A 62 -6.07 -10.85 -6.18
N LYS A 63 -5.74 -11.40 -7.36
CA LYS A 63 -6.04 -10.75 -8.64
C LYS A 63 -7.55 -10.53 -8.79
N LYS A 64 -8.35 -11.57 -8.55
CA LYS A 64 -9.81 -11.51 -8.71
C LYS A 64 -10.42 -10.51 -7.75
N TRP A 65 -9.94 -10.45 -6.51
CA TRP A 65 -10.48 -9.51 -5.54
C TRP A 65 -10.17 -8.06 -5.95
N VAL A 66 -8.92 -7.77 -6.32
CA VAL A 66 -8.50 -6.43 -6.78
C VAL A 66 -9.27 -6.01 -8.04
N GLU A 67 -9.42 -6.91 -9.02
CA GLU A 67 -10.23 -6.69 -10.23
C GLU A 67 -11.70 -6.41 -9.91
N SER A 68 -12.30 -7.19 -9.00
CA SER A 68 -13.69 -7.00 -8.58
C SER A 68 -13.94 -5.65 -7.90
N LYS A 69 -12.88 -5.01 -7.41
CA LYS A 69 -12.90 -3.66 -6.81
C LYS A 69 -12.52 -2.56 -7.79
N GLY A 70 -12.19 -2.89 -9.04
CA GLY A 70 -11.73 -1.92 -10.03
C GLY A 70 -10.39 -1.28 -9.67
N LEU A 71 -9.55 -2.00 -8.91
CA LEU A 71 -8.27 -1.49 -8.40
C LEU A 71 -7.05 -2.03 -9.14
N SER A 72 -7.24 -2.78 -10.24
CA SER A 72 -6.14 -3.42 -10.98
C SER A 72 -5.12 -2.43 -11.51
N ASP A 73 -5.58 -1.25 -11.95
CA ASP A 73 -4.73 -0.19 -12.48
C ASP A 73 -3.96 0.56 -11.39
N ALA A 74 -4.32 0.37 -10.12
CA ALA A 74 -3.58 0.93 -8.99
C ALA A 74 -2.28 0.17 -8.70
N ILE A 75 -2.08 -1.01 -9.28
CA ILE A 75 -0.86 -1.81 -9.13
C ILE A 75 0.03 -1.58 -10.38
N PRO A 76 1.20 -0.92 -10.24
CA PRO A 76 2.15 -0.79 -11.33
C PRO A 76 2.53 -2.13 -11.94
N GLU A 77 2.77 -2.17 -13.26
CA GLU A 77 2.99 -3.42 -14.00
C GLU A 77 4.10 -4.30 -13.39
N HIS A 78 5.24 -3.69 -13.01
CA HIS A 78 6.35 -4.41 -12.38
C HIS A 78 6.04 -4.97 -10.97
N LEU A 79 5.00 -4.46 -10.31
CA LEU A 79 4.56 -4.91 -8.99
C LEU A 79 3.43 -5.95 -9.06
N LYS A 80 2.81 -6.15 -10.22
CA LYS A 80 1.79 -7.21 -10.41
C LYS A 80 2.32 -8.61 -10.14
N LYS A 81 3.66 -8.81 -10.15
CA LYS A 81 4.34 -10.04 -9.71
C LYS A 81 4.00 -10.47 -8.27
N TYR A 82 3.51 -9.56 -7.43
CA TYR A 82 3.11 -9.86 -6.05
C TYR A 82 1.63 -10.22 -5.89
N ALA A 83 0.77 -9.82 -6.82
CA ALA A 83 -0.64 -10.19 -6.82
C ALA A 83 -0.79 -11.63 -7.34
N ILE A 84 -0.33 -12.62 -6.56
CA ILE A 84 -0.18 -14.01 -7.01
C ILE A 84 -1.36 -14.91 -6.64
N LEU A 85 -2.23 -14.45 -5.74
CA LEU A 85 -3.35 -15.25 -5.28
C LEU A 85 -4.52 -15.12 -6.28
N ASP A 86 -5.28 -16.20 -6.44
CA ASP A 86 -6.55 -16.20 -7.18
C ASP A 86 -7.70 -15.71 -6.30
#